data_AF-A0A8T4ZMT3-F1
#
_entry.id   AF-A0A8T4ZMT3-F1
#
_cell.length_a   1.000
_cell.length_b   1.000
_cell.length_c   1.000
_cell.angle_alpha   90.00
_cell.angle_beta   90.00
_cell.angle_gamma   90.00
#
_symmetry.space_group_name_H-M   'P 1'
#
loop_
_entity.id
_entity.type
_entity.pdbx_description
1 polymer ?
#
loop_
_entity_poly.entity_id
_entity_poly.type
_entity_poly.pdbx_seq_one_letter_code
_entity_poly.pdbx_strand_id
1 'polypeptide(L)' 'MVKKEKFTVYFTEPGPENTDEVLKAVARRIEEGDIKTVVVASTSGKSGVKFARALKGKAKVIAVCMKR' A
#
# COMPACT_ATOMS: atom_id res chain seq x y z
N MET A 1 -23.08 -19.88 -4.43
CA MET A 1 -22.30 -18.70 -4.87
C MET A 1 -22.17 -17.76 -3.69
N VAL A 2 -20.95 -17.34 -3.33
CA VAL A 2 -20.74 -16.40 -2.22
C VAL A 2 -20.56 -15.01 -2.80
N LYS A 3 -21.38 -14.04 -2.38
CA LYS A 3 -21.22 -12.63 -2.75
C LYS A 3 -20.02 -12.06 -2.00
N LYS A 4 -19.09 -11.41 -2.71
CA LYS A 4 -17.94 -10.72 -2.12
C LYS A 4 -17.93 -9.27 -2.59
N GLU A 5 -17.95 -8.34 -1.64
CA GLU A 5 -17.91 -6.90 -1.92
C GLU A 5 -16.49 -6.39 -1.72
N LYS A 6 -16.04 -5.46 -2.57
CA LYS A 6 -14.71 -4.85 -2.49
C LYS A 6 -14.81 -3.35 -2.62
N PHE A 7 -14.00 -2.66 -1.83
CA PHE A 7 -13.87 -1.21 -1.87
C PHE A 7 -12.70 -0.79 -2.75
N THR A 8 -12.93 0.16 -3.65
CA THR A 8 -11.91 0.73 -4.55
C THR A 8 -11.97 2.25 -4.50
N VAL A 9 -10.82 2.89 -4.40
CA VAL A 9 -10.67 4.35 -4.45
C VAL A 9 -10.12 4.74 -5.81
N TYR A 10 -10.75 5.72 -6.45
CA TYR A 10 -10.26 6.34 -7.69
C TYR A 10 -9.74 7.75 -7.37
N PHE A 11 -8.57 8.07 -7.91
CA PHE A 11 -7.98 9.40 -7.82
C PHE A 11 -8.19 10.10 -9.16
N THR A 12 -8.68 11.35 -9.12
CA THR A 12 -8.90 12.14 -10.33
C THR A 12 -7.58 12.47 -11.02
N GLU A 13 -6.58 12.86 -10.23
CA GLU A 13 -5.26 13.27 -10.73
C GLU A 13 -4.16 12.33 -10.21
N PRO A 14 -3.12 12.05 -11.01
CA PRO A 14 -1.95 11.31 -10.56
C PRO A 14 -1.00 12.23 -9.78
N GLY A 15 -0.30 11.68 -8.77
CA GLY A 15 0.73 12.45 -8.07
C GLY A 15 1.14 11.89 -6.71
N PRO A 16 2.26 12.37 -6.15
CA PRO A 16 2.75 11.96 -4.83
C PRO A 16 1.80 12.30 -3.68
N GLU A 17 0.93 13.30 -3.83
CA GLU A 17 -0.11 13.69 -2.88
C GLU A 17 -1.07 12.55 -2.53
N ASN A 18 -1.27 11.61 -3.45
CA ASN A 18 -2.15 10.46 -3.25
C ASN A 18 -1.54 9.40 -2.31
N THR A 19 -0.24 9.46 -2.00
CA THR A 19 0.48 8.40 -1.27
C THR A 19 -0.15 8.09 0.08
N ASP A 20 -0.66 9.10 0.79
CA ASP A 20 -1.32 8.93 2.08
C ASP A 20 -2.65 8.20 1.97
N GLU A 21 -3.47 8.54 0.98
CA GLU A 21 -4.75 7.87 0.73
C GLU A 21 -4.55 6.44 0.22
N VAL A 22 -3.53 6.21 -0.62
CA VAL A 22 -3.15 4.85 -1.04
C VAL A 22 -2.76 4.02 0.17
N LEU A 23 -1.98 4.57 1.11
CA LEU A 23 -1.61 3.88 2.34
C LEU A 23 -2.83 3.52 3.20
N LYS A 24 -3.82 4.43 3.33
CA LYS A 24 -5.08 4.15 4.04
C LYS A 24 -5.87 3.03 3.35
N ALA A 25 -5.98 3.06 2.03
CA ALA A 25 -6.65 2.01 1.26
C ALA A 25 -5.97 0.64 1.44
N VAL A 26 -4.64 0.61 1.40
CA VAL A 26 -3.86 -0.62 1.63
C VAL A 26 -4.02 -1.12 3.06
N ALA A 27 -3.98 -0.25 4.06
CA ALA A 27 -4.21 -0.63 5.45
C ALA A 27 -5.59 -1.27 5.63
N ARG A 28 -6.65 -0.65 5.08
CA ARG A 28 -8.01 -1.23 5.10
C ARG A 28 -8.07 -2.60 4.43
N ARG A 29 -7.37 -2.77 3.30
CA ARG A 29 -7.34 -4.04 2.56
C ARG A 29 -6.62 -5.14 3.36
N ILE A 30 -5.57 -4.80 4.12
CA ILE A 30 -4.85 -5.77 4.97
C ILE A 30 -5.73 -6.31 6.09
N GLU A 31 -6.65 -5.51 6.64
CA GLU A 31 -7.58 -5.94 7.70
C GLU A 31 -8.52 -7.08 7.26
N GLU A 32 -8.67 -7.33 5.95
CA GLU A 32 -9.40 -8.50 5.43
C GLU A 32 -8.65 -9.83 5.68
N GLY A 33 -7.38 -9.79 6.09
CA GLY A 33 -6.63 -10.92 6.66
C GLY A 33 -5.98 -11.89 5.68
N ASP A 34 -6.22 -11.77 4.37
CA ASP A 34 -5.65 -12.63 3.32
C ASP A 34 -4.34 -12.10 2.72
N ILE A 35 -3.82 -10.96 3.20
CA ILE A 35 -2.57 -10.35 2.73
C ILE A 35 -1.51 -10.35 3.84
N LYS A 36 -0.33 -10.89 3.52
CA LYS A 36 0.83 -10.93 4.43
C LYS A 36 2.00 -10.04 4.01
N THR A 37 2.06 -9.68 2.73
CA THR A 37 3.19 -8.94 2.14
C THR A 37 2.68 -7.79 1.28
N VAL A 38 3.30 -6.62 1.43
CA VAL A 38 3.08 -5.43 0.60
C VAL A 38 4.37 -5.08 -0.10
N VAL A 39 4.33 -4.99 -1.43
CA VAL A 39 5.47 -4.57 -2.26
C VAL A 39 5.27 -3.11 -2.67
N VAL A 40 6.27 -2.27 -2.43
CA VAL A 40 6.20 -0.82 -2.68
C VAL A 40 7.31 -0.41 -3.64
N ALA A 41 6.95 0.09 -4.81
CA ALA A 41 7.91 0.75 -5.70
C ALA A 41 8.32 2.09 -5.08
N SER A 42 9.62 2.29 -4.83
CA SER A 42 10.11 3.53 -4.23
C SER A 42 11.54 3.83 -4.66
N THR A 43 11.70 4.81 -5.55
CA THR A 43 13.02 5.21 -6.07
C THR A 43 13.89 5.88 -5.01
N SER A 44 13.35 6.85 -4.27
CA SER A 44 14.07 7.56 -3.20
C SER A 44 13.97 6.90 -1.83
N GLY A 45 13.19 5.82 -1.71
CA GLY A 45 12.88 5.15 -0.44
C GLY A 45 11.82 5.85 0.42
N LYS A 46 11.42 7.10 0.11
CA LYS A 46 10.45 7.87 0.92
C LYS A 46 9.13 7.11 1.12
N SER A 47 8.53 6.59 0.04
CA SER A 47 7.29 5.82 0.10
C SER A 47 7.49 4.49 0.83
N GLY A 48 8.61 3.80 0.57
CA GLY A 48 8.93 2.53 1.24
C GLY A 48 9.01 2.67 2.76
N VAL A 49 9.72 3.69 3.26
CA VAL A 49 9.83 3.99 4.70
C VAL A 49 8.46 4.34 5.30
N LYS A 50 7.66 5.13 4.58
CA LYS A 50 6.31 5.52 5.03
C LYS A 50 5.40 4.31 5.23
N PHE A 51 5.37 3.41 4.25
CA PHE A 51 4.59 2.17 4.32
C PHE A 51 5.12 1.22 5.41
N ALA A 52 6.44 1.05 5.51
CA ALA A 52 7.06 0.18 6.52
C ALA A 52 6.73 0.62 7.96
N ARG A 53 6.67 1.93 8.22
CA ARG A 53 6.29 2.48 9.52
C ARG A 53 4.80 2.25 9.81
N ALA A 54 3.94 2.59 8.87
CA ALA A 54 2.49 2.52 9.06
C ALA A 54 1.93 1.09 9.13
N LEU A 55 2.58 0.14 8.46
CA LEU A 55 2.15 -1.26 8.41
C LEU A 55 2.95 -2.18 9.35
N LYS A 56 3.76 -1.59 10.25
CA LYS A 56 4.56 -2.33 11.22
C LYS A 56 3.67 -3.24 12.07
N GLY A 57 3.99 -4.53 12.09
CA GLY A 57 3.21 -5.55 12.81
C GLY A 57 1.94 -6.04 12.09
N LYS A 58 1.56 -5.43 10.96
CA LYS A 58 0.38 -5.82 10.16
C LYS A 58 0.74 -6.63 8.93
N ALA A 59 1.79 -6.22 8.20
CA ALA A 59 2.26 -6.92 7.01
C ALA A 59 3.77 -6.73 6.82
N LYS A 60 4.41 -7.66 6.10
CA LYS A 60 5.80 -7.51 5.66
C LYS A 60 5.86 -6.52 4.50
N VAL A 61 6.64 -5.44 4.65
CA VAL A 61 6.83 -4.45 3.58
C VAL A 61 8.15 -4.71 2.85
N ILE A 62 8.08 -4.81 1.52
CA ILE A 62 9.25 -4.93 0.63
C ILE A 62 9.29 -3.69 -0.26
N ALA A 63 10.30 -2.85 -0.07
CA ALA A 63 10.53 -1.70 -0.94
C ALA A 63 11.45 -2.13 -2.11
N VAL A 64 11.06 -1.81 -3.33
CA VAL A 64 11.83 -2.11 -4.55
C VAL A 64 12.23 -0.81 -5.22
N CYS A 65 13.50 -0.71 -5.60
CA CYS A 65 14.05 0.35 -6.40
C CYS A 65 14.76 -0.23 -7.63
N MET A 66 14.80 0.56 -8.71
CA MET A 66 15.64 0.23 -9.87
C MET A 66 17.09 0.59 -9.57
N LYS A 67 18.02 -0.25 -10.00
CA LYS A 67 19.45 0.11 -10.03
C LYS A 67 19.64 1.06 -11.21
N ARG A 68 20.19 2.25 -10.95
CA ARG A 68 20.63 3.17 -12.00
C ARG A 68 22.03 2.81 -12.43
#